data_AF-A0A1A7WMH4-F1
#
_entry.id   AF-A0A1A7WMH4-F1
#
_cell.length_a   1.000
_cell.length_b   1.000
_cell.length_c   1.000
_cell.angle_alpha   90.00
_cell.angle_beta   90.00
_cell.angle_gamma   90.00
#
_symmetry.space_group_name_H-M   'P 1'
#
loop_
_entity.id
_entity.type
_entity.pdbx_description
1 polymer ?
#
loop_
_entity_poly.entity_id
_entity_poly.type
_entity_poly.pdbx_seq_one_letter_code
_entity_poly.pdbx_strand_id
1 'polypeptide(L)'
;DIINVEINSATDNPMVFAERGETISGGNFHGEYPAKALDFLAIAVHELASISERRIERLCNPSLSELPAFLVNEGGLNSGFMIAHCTAAALVSENKVLCHPSSVDSLSTKLLVACQGIEFLRPLRTTTPLEKVYDLVRSVVKPWIKDRFMSPDIEAVHRLIIDQKVWNVAKPYIDKYQTEYIPESRPNSPTAFALDPPASPRKRVRHE
;
A
#
# COMPACT_ATOMS: atom_id res chain seq x y z
N ASP A 1 -6.75 22.29 1.85
CA ASP A 1 -5.38 22.80 2.02
C ASP A 1 -4.29 21.89 1.44
N ILE A 2 -4.24 20.59 1.75
CA ILE A 2 -3.17 19.68 1.26
C ILE A 2 -2.95 19.73 -0.27
N ILE A 3 -4.02 19.55 -1.07
CA ILE A 3 -3.91 19.56 -2.54
C ILE A 3 -3.50 20.93 -3.09
N ASN A 4 -3.98 22.02 -2.47
CA ASN A 4 -3.59 23.36 -2.88
C ASN A 4 -2.10 23.62 -2.60
N VAL A 5 -1.58 23.14 -1.48
CA VAL A 5 -0.14 23.21 -1.20
C VAL A 5 0.62 22.39 -2.23
N GLU A 6 0.21 21.14 -2.47
CA GLU A 6 0.89 20.22 -3.40
C GLU A 6 1.00 20.77 -4.83
N ILE A 7 -0.07 21.36 -5.36
CA ILE A 7 -0.08 21.96 -6.71
C ILE A 7 0.92 23.12 -6.83
N ASN A 8 1.21 23.81 -5.73
CA ASN A 8 2.13 24.93 -5.67
C ASN A 8 3.50 24.55 -5.09
N SER A 9 3.76 23.26 -4.88
CA SER A 9 5.05 22.75 -4.38
C SER A 9 6.03 22.49 -5.51
N ALA A 10 7.33 22.68 -5.23
CA ALA A 10 8.41 22.22 -6.09
C ALA A 10 8.70 20.73 -5.79
N THR A 11 8.20 19.85 -6.65
CA THR A 11 8.29 18.38 -6.54
C THR A 11 9.37 17.76 -7.41
N ASP A 12 10.20 18.60 -8.04
CA ASP A 12 11.37 18.21 -8.80
C ASP A 12 12.54 17.79 -7.90
N ASN A 13 13.56 17.18 -8.51
CA ASN A 13 14.80 16.84 -7.83
C ASN A 13 15.95 16.68 -8.84
N PRO A 14 17.15 17.26 -8.57
CA PRO A 14 17.53 18.05 -7.40
C PRO A 14 16.94 19.46 -7.39
N MET A 15 16.74 20.02 -6.20
CA MET A 15 16.26 21.40 -6.01
C MET A 15 17.39 22.39 -6.29
N VAL A 16 17.10 23.44 -7.06
CA VAL A 16 18.06 24.50 -7.40
C VAL A 16 17.70 25.80 -6.65
N PHE A 17 18.57 26.22 -5.73
CA PHE A 17 18.43 27.47 -4.99
C PHE A 17 19.38 28.52 -5.58
N ALA A 18 18.95 29.15 -6.67
CA ALA A 18 19.77 30.07 -7.46
C ALA A 18 20.38 31.22 -6.63
N GLU A 19 19.61 31.80 -5.71
CA GLU A 19 20.07 32.88 -4.82
C GLU A 19 21.19 32.45 -3.87
N ARG A 20 21.23 31.15 -3.51
CA ARG A 20 22.27 30.57 -2.66
C ARG A 20 23.42 29.97 -3.47
N GLY A 21 23.26 29.83 -4.78
CA GLY A 21 24.21 29.12 -5.64
C GLY A 21 24.31 27.62 -5.32
N GLU A 22 23.27 27.02 -4.73
CA GLU A 22 23.28 25.66 -4.21
C GLU A 22 22.28 24.74 -4.94
N THR A 23 22.66 23.47 -5.08
CA THR A 23 21.75 22.40 -5.52
C THR A 23 21.63 21.35 -4.42
N ILE A 24 20.41 21.05 -3.99
CA ILE A 24 20.15 20.12 -2.89
C ILE A 24 19.31 18.95 -3.41
N SER A 25 19.81 17.73 -3.22
CA SER A 25 18.99 16.53 -3.44
C SER A 25 18.04 16.34 -2.26
N GLY A 26 16.74 16.36 -2.53
CA GLY A 26 15.67 16.21 -1.56
C GLY A 26 14.77 15.00 -1.86
N GLY A 27 13.59 14.99 -1.23
CA GLY A 27 12.58 13.94 -1.38
C GLY A 27 11.20 14.45 -1.79
N ASN A 28 11.11 15.68 -2.31
CA ASN A 28 9.83 16.34 -2.60
C ASN A 28 9.00 15.63 -3.69
N PHE A 29 9.62 14.76 -4.49
CA PHE A 29 8.94 13.90 -5.47
C PHE A 29 8.08 12.79 -4.83
N HIS A 30 8.21 12.55 -3.51
CA HIS A 30 7.45 11.50 -2.84
C HIS A 30 6.01 11.94 -2.56
N GLY A 31 5.08 11.50 -3.41
CA GLY A 31 3.65 11.85 -3.35
C GLY A 31 2.84 11.24 -2.19
N GLU A 32 3.43 11.02 -1.01
CA GLU A 32 2.69 10.47 0.15
C GLU A 32 1.61 11.45 0.64
N TYR A 33 1.91 12.75 0.60
CA TYR A 33 0.99 13.82 1.00
C TYR A 33 -0.31 13.79 0.18
N PRO A 34 -0.29 13.90 -1.17
CA PRO A 34 -1.50 13.79 -1.97
C PRO A 34 -2.12 12.39 -1.91
N ALA A 35 -1.33 11.31 -1.84
CA ALA A 35 -1.87 9.94 -1.77
C ALA A 35 -2.78 9.74 -0.55
N LYS A 36 -2.30 10.11 0.65
CA LYS A 36 -3.10 10.03 1.88
C LYS A 36 -4.36 10.89 1.82
N ALA A 37 -4.25 12.11 1.26
CA ALA A 37 -5.39 13.01 1.13
C ALA A 37 -6.48 12.43 0.20
N LEU A 38 -6.08 11.79 -0.89
CA LEU A 38 -6.99 11.18 -1.86
C LEU A 38 -7.65 9.89 -1.32
N ASP A 39 -6.95 9.09 -0.53
CA ASP A 39 -7.55 7.94 0.15
C ASP A 39 -8.67 8.39 1.11
N PHE A 40 -8.45 9.45 1.90
CA PHE A 40 -9.51 10.02 2.75
C PHE A 40 -10.65 10.63 1.94
N LEU A 41 -10.35 11.24 0.78
CA LEU A 41 -11.38 11.77 -0.10
C LEU A 41 -12.28 10.65 -0.64
N ALA A 42 -11.72 9.51 -1.04
CA ALA A 42 -12.48 8.35 -1.50
C ALA A 42 -13.48 7.88 -0.43
N ILE A 43 -13.03 7.77 0.83
CA ILE A 43 -13.88 7.42 1.98
C ILE A 43 -14.99 8.45 2.19
N ALA A 44 -14.67 9.74 2.14
CA ALA A 44 -15.65 10.80 2.34
C ALA A 44 -16.72 10.83 1.23
N VAL A 45 -16.32 10.66 -0.03
CA VAL A 45 -17.24 10.59 -1.18
C VAL A 45 -18.12 9.34 -1.11
N HIS A 46 -17.57 8.21 -0.66
CA HIS A 46 -18.36 6.99 -0.44
C HIS A 46 -19.50 7.21 0.56
N GLU A 47 -19.24 7.89 1.68
CA GLU A 47 -20.27 8.17 2.69
C GLU A 47 -21.40 9.06 2.15
N LEU A 48 -21.08 10.03 1.28
CA LEU A 48 -22.10 10.82 0.58
C LEU A 48 -22.99 9.96 -0.33
N ALA A 49 -22.39 9.01 -1.05
CA ALA A 49 -23.13 8.06 -1.88
C ALA A 49 -24.00 7.13 -1.01
N SER A 50 -23.44 6.63 0.10
CA SER A 50 -24.11 5.75 1.05
C SER A 50 -25.36 6.38 1.65
N ILE A 51 -25.26 7.62 2.18
CA ILE A 51 -26.43 8.33 2.72
C ILE A 51 -27.44 8.69 1.63
N SER A 52 -26.98 9.04 0.43
CA SER A 52 -27.86 9.33 -0.70
C SER A 52 -28.68 8.10 -1.10
N GLU A 53 -28.06 6.93 -1.15
CA GLU A 53 -28.73 5.67 -1.46
C GLU A 53 -29.79 5.29 -0.40
N ARG A 54 -29.51 5.53 0.89
CA ARG A 54 -30.53 5.38 1.95
C ARG A 54 -31.72 6.33 1.81
N ARG A 55 -31.52 7.53 1.23
CA ARG A 55 -32.64 8.44 0.91
C ARG A 55 -33.47 7.92 -0.26
N ILE A 56 -32.84 7.31 -1.26
CA ILE A 56 -33.53 6.64 -2.38
C ILE A 56 -34.38 5.47 -1.84
N GLU A 57 -33.85 4.67 -0.92
CA GLU A 57 -34.61 3.61 -0.25
C GLU A 57 -35.88 4.16 0.41
N ARG A 58 -35.75 5.24 1.21
CA ARG A 58 -36.91 5.88 1.84
C ARG A 58 -37.96 6.35 0.84
N LEU A 59 -37.54 6.95 -0.28
CA LEU A 59 -38.45 7.42 -1.33
C LEU A 59 -39.17 6.27 -2.04
N CYS A 60 -38.47 5.16 -2.30
CA CYS A 60 -39.03 4.01 -2.98
C CYS A 60 -39.93 3.16 -2.08
N ASN A 61 -39.75 3.25 -0.76
CA ASN A 61 -40.46 2.46 0.24
C ASN A 61 -41.78 3.14 0.65
N PRO A 62 -42.95 2.57 0.32
CA PRO A 62 -44.25 3.19 0.61
C PRO A 62 -44.51 3.32 2.12
N SER A 63 -43.93 2.43 2.94
CA SER A 63 -44.04 2.49 4.41
C SER A 63 -43.26 3.65 5.03
N LEU A 64 -42.34 4.26 4.28
CA LEU A 64 -41.44 5.33 4.77
C LEU A 64 -41.65 6.68 4.07
N SER A 65 -42.30 6.71 2.90
CA SER A 65 -42.42 7.89 2.04
C SER A 65 -43.81 8.52 1.99
N GLU A 66 -44.86 7.80 2.36
CA GLU A 66 -46.26 8.19 2.07
C GLU A 66 -46.54 8.37 0.55
N LEU A 67 -45.67 7.83 -0.31
CA LEU A 67 -45.77 7.87 -1.77
C LEU A 67 -46.14 6.50 -2.34
N PRO A 68 -46.63 6.43 -3.59
CA PRO A 68 -46.77 5.16 -4.31
C PRO A 68 -45.46 4.39 -4.34
N ALA A 69 -45.52 3.07 -4.18
CA ALA A 69 -44.35 2.19 -4.16
C ALA A 69 -43.48 2.40 -5.41
N PHE A 70 -42.17 2.54 -5.21
CA PHE A 70 -41.19 2.79 -6.28
C PHE A 70 -41.50 4.01 -7.18
N LEU A 71 -42.26 4.99 -6.65
CA LEU A 71 -42.61 6.25 -7.30
C LEU A 71 -43.36 6.08 -8.63
N VAL A 72 -44.26 5.10 -8.72
CA VAL A 72 -45.06 4.84 -9.92
C VAL A 72 -46.52 4.58 -9.61
N ASN A 73 -47.42 5.05 -10.49
CA ASN A 73 -48.84 4.69 -10.45
C ASN A 73 -49.05 3.30 -11.06
N GLU A 74 -50.17 2.64 -10.73
CA GLU A 74 -50.50 1.29 -11.22
C GLU A 74 -49.41 0.25 -10.88
N GLY A 75 -49.00 0.24 -9.61
CA GLY A 75 -48.05 -0.74 -9.09
C GLY A 75 -48.50 -2.19 -9.34
N GLY A 76 -47.57 -3.03 -9.79
CA GLY A 76 -47.83 -4.42 -10.21
C GLY A 76 -47.74 -4.62 -11.72
N LEU A 77 -48.14 -3.62 -12.51
CA LEU A 77 -47.87 -3.57 -13.96
C LEU A 77 -46.59 -2.78 -14.27
N ASN A 78 -46.32 -1.75 -13.45
CA ASN A 78 -45.13 -0.92 -13.58
C ASN A 78 -44.20 -1.12 -12.37
N SER A 79 -42.88 -1.15 -12.64
CA SER A 79 -41.85 -1.29 -11.59
C SER A 79 -41.22 0.04 -11.15
N GLY A 80 -41.51 1.14 -11.85
CA GLY A 80 -41.01 2.47 -11.49
C GLY A 80 -39.49 2.52 -11.33
N PHE A 81 -39.04 3.07 -10.20
CA PHE A 81 -37.63 3.26 -9.87
C PHE A 81 -36.98 2.07 -9.15
N MET A 82 -37.65 0.92 -9.06
CA MET A 82 -37.15 -0.27 -8.35
C MET A 82 -35.73 -0.66 -8.78
N ILE A 83 -35.48 -0.75 -10.09
CA ILE A 83 -34.16 -1.14 -10.61
C ILE A 83 -33.14 0.00 -10.50
N ALA A 84 -33.56 1.26 -10.61
CA ALA A 84 -32.68 2.39 -10.39
C ALA A 84 -32.11 2.39 -8.97
N HIS A 85 -32.92 2.02 -7.97
CA HIS A 85 -32.44 1.81 -6.60
C HIS A 85 -31.43 0.64 -6.51
N CYS A 86 -31.69 -0.49 -7.15
CA CYS A 86 -30.72 -1.60 -7.20
C CYS A 86 -29.37 -1.16 -7.80
N THR A 87 -29.38 -0.36 -8.88
CA THR A 87 -28.16 0.19 -9.47
C THR A 87 -27.43 1.12 -8.49
N ALA A 88 -28.15 2.00 -7.79
CA ALA A 88 -27.55 2.87 -6.78
C ALA A 88 -26.90 2.06 -5.64
N ALA A 89 -27.57 1.01 -5.16
CA ALA A 89 -27.03 0.12 -4.14
C ALA A 89 -25.78 -0.64 -4.62
N ALA A 90 -25.75 -1.08 -5.88
CA ALA A 90 -24.58 -1.72 -6.48
C ALA A 90 -23.37 -0.77 -6.54
N LEU A 91 -23.57 0.47 -6.98
CA LEU A 91 -22.52 1.50 -7.03
C LEU A 91 -21.96 1.83 -5.64
N VAL A 92 -22.83 1.96 -4.62
CA VAL A 92 -22.38 2.13 -3.24
C VAL A 92 -21.57 0.93 -2.76
N SER A 93 -21.96 -0.29 -3.14
CA SER A 93 -21.20 -1.50 -2.80
C SER A 93 -19.83 -1.56 -3.49
N GLU A 94 -19.74 -1.16 -4.76
CA GLU A 94 -18.46 -1.07 -5.48
C GLU A 94 -17.53 -0.04 -4.83
N ASN A 95 -18.06 1.12 -4.43
CA ASN A 95 -17.28 2.15 -3.72
C ASN A 95 -16.65 1.63 -2.42
N LYS A 96 -17.23 0.63 -1.73
CA LYS A 96 -16.62 0.03 -0.53
C LYS A 96 -15.27 -0.61 -0.84
N VAL A 97 -15.13 -1.25 -2.01
CA VAL A 97 -13.87 -1.84 -2.45
C VAL A 97 -12.87 -0.73 -2.78
N LEU A 98 -13.32 0.32 -3.45
CA LEU A 98 -12.48 1.47 -3.83
C LEU A 98 -12.03 2.33 -2.65
N CYS A 99 -12.68 2.22 -1.48
CA CYS A 99 -12.27 2.90 -0.25
C CYS A 99 -11.07 2.24 0.44
N HIS A 100 -10.55 1.13 -0.07
CA HIS A 100 -9.33 0.54 0.46
C HIS A 100 -8.16 1.51 0.21
N PRO A 101 -7.42 1.95 1.25
CA PRO A 101 -6.41 2.97 1.10
C PRO A 101 -5.26 2.43 0.26
N SER A 102 -5.02 3.03 -0.91
CA SER A 102 -3.96 2.57 -1.81
C SER A 102 -2.58 3.06 -1.35
N SER A 103 -2.53 4.12 -0.55
CA SER A 103 -1.26 4.70 -0.07
C SER A 103 -0.51 3.80 0.92
N VAL A 104 -1.09 2.71 1.39
CA VAL A 104 -0.45 1.79 2.35
C VAL A 104 0.43 0.74 1.67
N ASP A 105 0.36 0.61 0.34
CA ASP A 105 1.19 -0.29 -0.42
C ASP A 105 2.36 0.43 -1.10
N SER A 106 3.57 -0.10 -0.93
CA SER A 106 4.82 0.50 -1.44
C SER A 106 5.93 -0.55 -1.67
N LEU A 107 5.62 -1.85 -1.52
CA LEU A 107 6.67 -2.88 -1.42
C LEU A 107 7.25 -3.28 -2.79
N SER A 108 6.41 -3.30 -3.84
CA SER A 108 6.77 -3.83 -5.15
C SER A 108 7.87 -3.01 -5.83
N THR A 109 7.73 -1.68 -5.82
CA THR A 109 8.71 -0.77 -6.41
C THR A 109 10.02 -0.76 -5.65
N LYS A 110 9.97 -0.77 -4.30
CA LYS A 110 11.17 -0.82 -3.44
C LYS A 110 11.99 -2.08 -3.70
N LEU A 111 11.33 -3.23 -3.82
CA LEU A 111 11.99 -4.50 -4.09
C LEU A 111 12.64 -4.50 -5.49
N LEU A 112 11.97 -3.94 -6.49
CA LEU A 112 12.50 -3.84 -7.85
C LEU A 112 13.76 -2.95 -7.92
N VAL A 113 13.72 -1.78 -7.28
CA VAL A 113 14.86 -0.84 -7.21
C VAL A 113 16.01 -1.46 -6.41
N ALA A 114 15.74 -2.13 -5.29
CA ALA A 114 16.77 -2.82 -4.51
C ALA A 114 17.47 -3.91 -5.34
N CYS A 115 16.72 -4.71 -6.09
CA CYS A 115 17.30 -5.71 -6.99
C CYS A 115 18.13 -5.06 -8.10
N GLN A 116 17.72 -3.88 -8.59
CA GLN A 116 18.53 -3.12 -9.55
C GLN A 116 19.82 -2.57 -8.94
N GLY A 117 19.79 -2.10 -7.69
CA GLY A 117 21.00 -1.69 -6.97
C GLY A 117 22.01 -2.82 -6.83
N ILE A 118 21.54 -4.05 -6.56
CA ILE A 118 22.40 -5.24 -6.52
C ILE A 118 23.11 -5.50 -7.86
N GLU A 119 22.47 -5.21 -9.01
CA GLU A 119 23.12 -5.36 -10.34
C GLU A 119 24.36 -4.49 -10.47
N PHE A 120 24.26 -3.23 -10.07
CA PHE A 120 25.36 -2.28 -10.17
C PHE A 120 26.51 -2.59 -9.21
N LEU A 121 26.25 -3.39 -8.17
CA LEU A 121 27.25 -3.82 -7.20
C LEU A 121 27.93 -5.14 -7.58
N ARG A 122 27.53 -5.80 -8.67
CA ARG A 122 28.20 -7.04 -9.11
C ARG A 122 29.69 -6.76 -9.40
N PRO A 123 30.62 -7.65 -9.00
CA PRO A 123 30.40 -9.05 -8.57
C PRO A 123 30.10 -9.25 -7.07
N LEU A 124 29.88 -8.19 -6.28
CA LEU A 124 29.52 -8.33 -4.87
C LEU A 124 28.20 -9.10 -4.73
N ARG A 125 28.10 -9.89 -3.65
CA ARG A 125 26.91 -10.66 -3.31
C ARG A 125 26.38 -10.26 -1.94
N THR A 126 25.06 -10.25 -1.82
CA THR A 126 24.37 -10.06 -0.55
C THR A 126 24.23 -11.40 0.18
N THR A 127 23.51 -11.43 1.30
CA THR A 127 23.28 -12.65 2.07
C THR A 127 22.47 -13.67 1.28
N THR A 128 22.66 -14.96 1.58
CA THR A 128 21.96 -16.08 0.93
C THR A 128 20.44 -15.89 0.81
N PRO A 129 19.67 -15.51 1.85
CA PRO A 129 18.23 -15.29 1.71
C PRO A 129 17.89 -14.15 0.74
N LEU A 130 18.68 -13.07 0.76
CA LEU A 130 18.44 -11.92 -0.12
C LEU A 130 18.83 -12.20 -1.57
N GLU A 131 19.87 -13.01 -1.83
CA GLU A 131 20.18 -13.49 -3.18
C GLU A 131 19.05 -14.37 -3.73
N LYS A 132 18.42 -15.21 -2.90
CA LYS A 132 17.26 -16.02 -3.33
C LYS A 132 16.04 -15.17 -3.66
N VAL A 133 15.79 -14.12 -2.88
CA VAL A 133 14.73 -13.15 -3.19
C VAL A 133 15.06 -12.38 -4.47
N TYR A 134 16.32 -11.98 -4.66
CA TYR A 134 16.78 -11.35 -5.91
C TYR A 134 16.58 -12.27 -7.12
N ASP A 135 16.96 -13.55 -7.03
CA ASP A 135 16.77 -14.54 -8.09
C ASP A 135 15.27 -14.69 -8.43
N LEU A 136 14.40 -14.70 -7.42
CA LEU A 136 12.95 -14.76 -7.61
C LEU A 136 12.45 -13.54 -8.39
N VAL A 137 12.87 -12.32 -8.01
CA VAL A 137 12.48 -11.09 -8.74
C VAL A 137 13.01 -11.12 -10.18
N ARG A 138 14.25 -11.58 -10.38
CA ARG A 138 14.87 -11.68 -11.71
C ARG A 138 14.28 -12.78 -12.60
N SER A 139 13.55 -13.73 -12.03
CA SER A 139 12.79 -14.71 -12.80
C SER A 139 11.59 -14.11 -13.54
N VAL A 140 11.07 -12.96 -13.07
CA VAL A 140 9.90 -12.30 -13.66
C VAL A 140 10.22 -10.93 -14.28
N VAL A 141 11.23 -10.23 -13.77
CA VAL A 141 11.64 -8.91 -14.28
C VAL A 141 13.13 -8.86 -14.61
N LYS A 142 13.45 -8.58 -15.87
CA LYS A 142 14.82 -8.43 -16.36
C LYS A 142 15.52 -7.21 -15.74
N PRO A 143 16.86 -7.22 -15.59
CA PRO A 143 17.62 -6.05 -15.20
C PRO A 143 17.29 -4.81 -16.04
N TRP A 144 17.28 -3.64 -15.41
CA TRP A 144 17.00 -2.36 -16.07
C TRP A 144 18.26 -1.82 -16.75
N ILE A 145 18.44 -2.15 -18.03
CA ILE A 145 19.60 -1.72 -18.83
C ILE A 145 19.32 -0.42 -19.59
N LYS A 146 18.07 -0.25 -20.06
CA LYS A 146 17.59 0.93 -20.79
C LYS A 146 16.14 1.19 -20.39
N ASP A 147 15.75 2.46 -20.46
CA ASP A 147 14.40 2.89 -20.13
C ASP A 147 13.34 2.15 -20.95
N ARG A 148 12.33 1.69 -20.23
CA ARG A 148 11.15 1.00 -20.74
C ARG A 148 9.93 1.38 -19.90
N PHE A 149 8.75 0.97 -20.36
CA PHE A 149 7.52 1.17 -19.60
C PHE A 149 7.56 0.35 -18.30
N MET A 150 7.46 1.01 -17.14
CA MET A 150 7.74 0.41 -15.83
C MET A 150 6.53 -0.32 -15.20
N SER A 151 5.31 0.08 -15.54
CA SER A 151 4.08 -0.47 -14.93
C SER A 151 4.00 -2.01 -14.96
N PRO A 152 4.34 -2.71 -16.07
CA PRO A 152 4.29 -4.17 -16.12
C PRO A 152 5.28 -4.85 -15.16
N ASP A 153 6.44 -4.23 -14.92
CA ASP A 153 7.45 -4.77 -14.02
C ASP A 153 7.04 -4.61 -12.56
N ILE A 154 6.46 -3.45 -12.20
CA ILE A 154 5.91 -3.19 -10.87
C ILE A 154 4.80 -4.21 -10.58
N GLU A 155 3.89 -4.40 -11.53
CA GLU A 155 2.78 -5.34 -11.44
C GLU A 155 3.26 -6.79 -11.28
N ALA A 156 4.28 -7.20 -12.05
CA ALA A 156 4.85 -8.54 -11.92
C ALA A 156 5.46 -8.79 -10.53
N VAL A 157 6.19 -7.81 -9.97
CA VAL A 157 6.75 -7.91 -8.61
C VAL A 157 5.65 -7.82 -7.56
N HIS A 158 4.62 -7.01 -7.77
CA HIS A 158 3.45 -6.91 -6.90
C HIS A 158 2.75 -8.26 -6.74
N ARG A 159 2.55 -9.00 -7.83
CA ARG A 159 2.02 -10.37 -7.77
C ARG A 159 2.89 -11.33 -6.96
N LEU A 160 4.22 -11.23 -7.03
CA LEU A 160 5.10 -12.06 -6.19
C LEU A 160 4.88 -11.83 -4.69
N ILE A 161 4.56 -10.59 -4.30
CA ILE A 161 4.33 -10.20 -2.91
C ILE A 161 2.95 -10.68 -2.47
N ILE A 162 1.90 -10.43 -3.27
CA ILE A 162 0.54 -10.90 -3.00
C ILE A 162 0.48 -12.42 -2.89
N ASP A 163 1.15 -13.14 -3.80
CA ASP A 163 1.23 -14.61 -3.80
C ASP A 163 2.11 -15.16 -2.66
N GLN A 164 2.64 -14.31 -1.78
CA GLN A 164 3.56 -14.64 -0.69
C GLN A 164 4.83 -15.38 -1.15
N LYS A 165 5.19 -15.31 -2.44
CA LYS A 165 6.36 -16.02 -2.98
C LYS A 165 7.65 -15.51 -2.35
N VAL A 166 7.75 -14.20 -2.13
CA VAL A 166 8.89 -13.57 -1.43
C VAL A 166 9.00 -14.10 0.01
N TRP A 167 7.88 -14.18 0.73
CA TRP A 167 7.84 -14.72 2.09
C TRP A 167 8.24 -16.19 2.11
N ASN A 168 7.69 -17.00 1.22
CA ASN A 168 7.99 -18.43 1.14
C ASN A 168 9.47 -18.71 0.87
N VAL A 169 10.15 -17.84 0.11
CA VAL A 169 11.61 -17.94 -0.11
C VAL A 169 12.40 -17.57 1.15
N ALA A 170 12.00 -16.52 1.87
CA ALA A 170 12.72 -16.03 3.04
C ALA A 170 12.45 -16.87 4.30
N LYS A 171 11.25 -17.44 4.43
CA LYS A 171 10.73 -18.11 5.63
C LYS A 171 11.68 -19.18 6.20
N PRO A 172 12.24 -20.13 5.42
CA PRO A 172 13.13 -21.15 5.98
C PRO A 172 14.38 -20.57 6.64
N TYR A 173 14.87 -19.43 6.16
CA TYR A 173 16.03 -18.74 6.72
C TYR A 173 15.67 -17.95 7.99
N ILE A 174 14.46 -17.39 8.05
CA ILE A 174 13.93 -16.71 9.23
C ILE A 174 13.69 -17.72 10.36
N ASP A 175 13.05 -18.85 10.06
CA ASP A 175 12.79 -19.91 11.04
C ASP A 175 14.11 -20.44 11.62
N LYS A 176 15.13 -20.63 10.77
CA LYS A 176 16.49 -20.97 11.20
C LYS A 176 17.10 -19.90 12.12
N TYR A 177 17.02 -18.62 11.74
CA TYR A 177 17.53 -17.51 12.55
C TYR A 177 16.86 -17.42 13.93
N GLN A 178 15.55 -17.69 14.02
CA GLN A 178 14.83 -17.68 15.29
C GLN A 178 15.20 -18.87 16.20
N THR A 179 15.59 -19.99 15.60
CA THR A 179 15.94 -21.23 16.33
C THR A 179 17.39 -21.22 16.82
N GLU A 180 18.31 -20.62 16.06
CA GLU A 180 19.71 -20.46 16.43
C GLU A 180 19.92 -19.14 17.18
N TYR A 181 20.34 -19.17 18.45
CA TYR A 181 20.73 -17.96 19.18
C TYR A 181 22.03 -17.39 18.59
N ILE A 182 21.90 -16.44 17.66
CA ILE A 182 23.03 -15.69 17.12
C ILE A 182 23.19 -14.44 17.99
N PRO A 183 24.35 -14.24 18.66
CA PRO A 183 24.61 -13.00 19.39
C PRO A 183 24.46 -11.80 18.45
N GLU A 184 23.65 -10.82 18.83
CA GLU A 184 23.41 -9.60 18.06
C GLU A 184 24.75 -8.88 17.80
N SER A 185 25.22 -8.89 16.55
CA SER A 185 26.51 -8.31 16.15
C SER A 185 26.37 -6.89 15.58
N ARG A 186 25.16 -6.33 15.56
CA ARG A 186 24.93 -4.96 15.09
C ARG A 186 25.58 -3.97 16.07
N PRO A 187 26.42 -3.04 15.60
CA PRO A 187 26.83 -1.91 16.43
C PRO A 187 25.59 -1.09 16.83
N ASN A 188 25.56 -0.62 18.08
CA ASN A 188 24.48 0.23 18.56
C ASN A 188 24.36 1.47 17.66
N SER A 189 23.21 1.62 17.01
CA SER A 189 22.90 2.83 16.24
C SER A 189 22.51 3.95 17.22
N PRO A 190 23.10 5.15 17.12
CA PRO A 190 22.71 6.30 17.96
C PRO A 190 21.24 6.72 17.79
N THR A 191 20.58 6.27 16.72
CA THR A 191 19.18 6.58 16.37
C THR A 191 18.21 5.44 16.62
N ALA A 192 18.67 4.27 17.09
CA ALA A 192 17.78 3.15 17.41
C ALA A 192 17.30 3.24 18.87
N PHE A 193 16.01 3.51 19.07
CA PHE A 193 15.35 3.24 20.36
C PHE A 193 15.17 1.73 20.50
N ALA A 194 15.99 1.08 21.32
CA ALA A 194 15.75 -0.29 21.76
C ALA A 194 15.10 -0.25 23.15
N LEU A 195 13.99 -0.98 23.33
CA LEU A 195 13.55 -1.41 24.65
C LEU A 195 14.55 -2.45 25.15
N ASP A 196 14.96 -2.37 26.43
CA ASP A 196 15.89 -3.32 27.02
C ASP A 196 15.42 -4.76 26.79
N PRO A 197 16.31 -5.70 26.43
CA PRO A 197 15.94 -7.09 26.24
C PRO A 197 15.46 -7.69 27.57
N PRO A 198 14.46 -8.59 27.56
CA PRO A 198 13.97 -9.23 28.77
C PRO A 198 15.11 -10.02 29.44
N ALA A 199 15.21 -9.90 30.77
CA ALA A 199 16.24 -10.55 31.57
C ALA A 199 16.27 -12.07 31.30
N SER A 200 17.47 -12.60 31.06
CA SER A 200 17.67 -14.03 30.80
C SER A 200 17.19 -14.89 31.97
N PRO A 201 16.64 -16.10 31.72
CA PRO A 201 16.28 -16.99 32.81
C PRO A 201 17.56 -17.46 33.50
N ARG A 202 17.75 -17.06 34.76
CA ARG A 202 18.84 -17.54 35.63
C ARG A 202 18.82 -19.07 35.63
N LYS A 203 19.88 -19.71 35.11
CA LYS A 203 20.12 -21.15 35.31
C LYS A 203 20.16 -21.41 36.82
N ARG A 204 19.18 -22.14 37.34
CA ARG A 204 19.25 -22.75 38.68
C ARG A 204 20.40 -23.75 38.67
N VAL A 205 21.52 -23.39 39.30
CA VAL A 205 22.57 -24.34 39.65
C VAL A 205 22.00 -25.24 40.76
N ARG A 206 21.85 -26.54 40.49
CA ARG A 206 21.70 -27.54 41.56
C ARG A 206 23.09 -27.79 42.12
N HIS A 207 23.27 -27.49 43.40
CA HIS A 207 24.40 -27.98 44.17
C HIS A 207 24.10 -29.42 44.61
N GLU A 208 24.98 -30.34 44.25
CA GLU A 208 25.26 -31.54 45.06
C GLU A 208 26.26 -31.16 46.16
#